data_AF-A0A9D8UIX4-F1
#
_entry.id   AF-A0A9D8UIX4-F1
#
_cell.length_a   1.000
_cell.length_b   1.000
_cell.length_c   1.000
_cell.angle_alpha   90.00
_cell.angle_beta   90.00
_cell.angle_gamma   90.00
#
_symmetry.space_group_name_H-M   'P 1'
#
loop_
_entity.id
_entity.type
_entity.pdbx_description
1 polymer ?
#
loop_
_entity_poly.entity_id
_entity_poly.type
_entity_poly.pdbx_seq_one_letter_code
_entity_poly.pdbx_strand_id
1 'polypeptide(L)'
;MGLSSVTIMESLDELDSLNISGDSILIRDCYVPGKEPDYSGFIEVYYVSGSKLSPSLQSKLKIDTDHFYLKPIKEDDLESMIKGTSVKENDSSLDLSYLDELSDGDEDFKREMVKVFLKEVPDQIDVLLDAVKNQDFKKIAETIHALRTKIRTFGILSIDELSENLEYTAKTKSFDSWTKFESEVGYLTSELKKSATELENMI
;
A
#
# COMPACT_ATOMS: atom_id res chain seq x y z
N MET A 1 -14.24 -16.05 -25.91
CA MET A 1 -13.17 -15.49 -25.06
C MET A 1 -12.69 -16.62 -24.20
N GLY A 2 -11.42 -17.01 -24.36
CA GLY A 2 -10.87 -18.25 -23.80
C GLY A 2 -10.89 -18.25 -22.29
N LEU A 3 -11.21 -19.41 -21.70
CA LEU A 3 -11.15 -19.64 -20.26
C LEU A 3 -9.70 -19.47 -19.79
N SER A 4 -9.42 -18.49 -18.95
CA SER A 4 -8.20 -18.47 -18.14
C SER A 4 -8.23 -19.69 -17.24
N SER A 5 -7.35 -20.67 -17.48
CA SER A 5 -7.25 -21.87 -16.65
C SER A 5 -6.29 -21.62 -15.50
N VAL A 6 -6.79 -21.68 -14.27
CA VAL A 6 -5.94 -21.67 -13.06
C VAL A 6 -5.44 -23.09 -12.80
N THR A 7 -4.14 -23.23 -12.59
CA THR A 7 -3.52 -24.50 -12.20
C THR A 7 -2.80 -24.33 -10.87
N ILE A 8 -3.15 -25.18 -9.90
CA ILE A 8 -2.51 -25.19 -8.58
C ILE A 8 -1.39 -26.23 -8.63
N MET A 9 -0.21 -25.83 -8.17
CA MET A 9 0.99 -26.66 -8.08
C MET A 9 1.38 -26.78 -6.61
N GLU A 10 1.73 -27.99 -6.18
CA GLU A 10 2.12 -28.24 -4.78
C GLU A 10 3.64 -28.25 -4.59
N SER A 11 4.41 -28.29 -5.70
CA SER A 11 5.87 -28.36 -5.67
C SER A 11 6.53 -27.59 -6.82
N LEU A 12 7.81 -27.25 -6.65
CA LEU A 12 8.62 -26.64 -7.72
C LEU A 12 8.95 -27.64 -8.82
N ASP A 13 9.06 -28.93 -8.49
CA ASP A 13 9.31 -29.98 -9.48
C ASP A 13 8.13 -30.14 -10.45
N GLU A 14 6.89 -29.94 -9.98
CA GLU A 14 5.71 -29.88 -10.85
C GLU A 14 5.76 -28.67 -11.78
N LEU A 15 6.18 -27.51 -11.28
CA LEU A 15 6.33 -26.29 -12.07
C LEU A 15 7.37 -26.46 -13.19
N ASP A 16 8.55 -26.97 -12.87
CA ASP A 16 9.65 -27.18 -13.81
C ASP A 16 9.32 -28.23 -14.89
N SER A 17 8.32 -29.10 -14.64
CA SER A 17 7.88 -30.12 -15.58
C SER A 17 6.86 -29.62 -16.62
N LEU A 18 6.33 -28.41 -16.44
CA LEU A 18 5.31 -27.83 -17.33
C LEU A 18 5.93 -27.14 -18.53
N ASN A 19 5.24 -27.26 -19.66
CA ASN A 19 5.52 -26.42 -20.82
C ASN A 19 4.72 -25.11 -20.69
N ILE A 20 5.36 -24.09 -20.12
CA ILE A 20 4.74 -22.80 -19.83
C ILE A 20 4.79 -21.91 -21.08
N SER A 21 3.65 -21.31 -21.43
CA SER A 21 3.54 -20.32 -22.51
C SER A 21 3.94 -18.95 -22.01
N GLY A 22 4.55 -18.13 -22.88
CA GLY A 22 4.96 -16.75 -22.60
C GLY A 22 3.85 -15.76 -22.20
N ASP A 23 2.60 -16.23 -22.06
CA ASP A 23 1.44 -15.46 -21.59
C ASP A 23 1.01 -15.82 -20.15
N SER A 24 1.82 -16.58 -19.42
CA SER A 24 1.47 -17.11 -18.10
C SER A 24 1.89 -16.19 -16.95
N ILE A 25 1.15 -16.21 -15.84
CA ILE A 25 1.49 -15.49 -14.60
C ILE A 25 1.74 -16.52 -13.50
N LEU A 26 2.77 -16.29 -12.68
CA LEU A 26 3.11 -17.13 -11.53
C LEU A 26 2.72 -16.45 -10.22
N ILE A 27 1.89 -17.09 -9.39
CA ILE A 27 1.57 -16.62 -8.04
C ILE A 27 2.12 -17.63 -7.03
N ARG A 28 2.93 -17.19 -6.07
CA ARG A 28 3.58 -18.09 -5.11
C ARG A 28 3.70 -17.54 -3.71
N ASP A 29 3.89 -18.44 -2.74
CA ASP A 29 4.22 -18.08 -1.37
C ASP A 29 5.67 -17.58 -1.25
N CYS A 30 5.89 -16.52 -0.46
CA CYS A 30 7.22 -16.01 -0.13
C CYS A 30 8.08 -17.01 0.64
N TYR A 31 7.46 -17.92 1.40
CA TYR A 31 8.17 -18.78 2.34
C TYR A 31 8.61 -20.13 1.76
N VAL A 32 8.43 -20.41 0.47
CA VAL A 32 8.80 -21.73 -0.08
C VAL A 32 10.33 -21.89 -0.07
N PRO A 33 10.90 -22.73 0.82
CA PRO A 33 12.33 -22.95 0.90
C PRO A 33 12.76 -23.94 -0.19
N GLY A 34 13.86 -23.66 -0.88
CA GLY A 34 14.35 -24.55 -1.94
C GLY A 34 15.21 -23.84 -2.98
N LYS A 35 15.43 -24.50 -4.11
CA LYS A 35 16.08 -23.94 -5.29
C LYS A 35 15.19 -22.84 -5.88
N GLU A 36 15.79 -21.79 -6.45
CA GLU A 36 15.03 -20.80 -7.22
C GLU A 36 14.40 -21.49 -8.44
N PRO A 37 13.08 -21.37 -8.66
CA PRO A 37 12.43 -21.94 -9.84
C PRO A 37 12.87 -21.20 -11.10
N ASP A 38 12.73 -21.88 -12.23
CA ASP A 38 12.89 -21.21 -13.51
C ASP A 38 11.68 -20.32 -13.78
N TYR A 39 11.91 -19.01 -13.78
CA TYR A 39 10.89 -18.02 -14.11
C TYR A 39 10.75 -17.80 -15.62
N SER A 40 11.52 -18.52 -16.44
CA SER A 40 11.43 -18.43 -17.89
C SER A 40 10.03 -18.83 -18.38
N GLY A 41 9.45 -18.00 -19.25
CA GLY A 41 8.11 -18.23 -19.80
C GLY A 41 6.96 -17.58 -19.03
N PHE A 42 7.19 -16.91 -17.90
CA PHE A 42 6.17 -16.10 -17.25
C PHE A 42 6.29 -14.62 -17.66
N ILE A 43 5.15 -13.96 -17.88
CA ILE A 43 5.10 -12.49 -18.04
C ILE A 43 5.42 -11.81 -16.72
N GLU A 44 4.89 -12.35 -15.62
CA GLU A 44 4.94 -11.70 -14.32
C GLU A 44 4.90 -12.72 -13.17
N VAL A 45 5.53 -12.36 -12.05
CA VAL A 45 5.60 -13.17 -10.84
C VAL A 45 5.08 -12.36 -9.66
N TYR A 46 4.11 -12.93 -8.95
CA TYR A 46 3.46 -12.38 -7.76
C TYR A 46 3.75 -13.24 -6.53
N TYR A 47 3.89 -12.57 -5.40
CA TYR A 47 4.24 -13.16 -4.12
C TYR A 47 3.16 -12.95 -3.08
N VAL A 48 2.97 -13.94 -2.23
CA VAL A 48 1.92 -13.96 -1.22
C VAL A 48 2.52 -14.31 0.13
N SER A 49 2.33 -13.49 1.16
CA SER A 49 2.82 -13.79 2.52
C SER A 49 1.77 -13.56 3.60
N GLY A 50 1.91 -14.29 4.71
CA GLY A 50 1.06 -14.14 5.89
C GLY A 50 1.30 -12.87 6.69
N SER A 51 2.29 -12.06 6.31
CA SER A 51 2.59 -10.77 6.95
C SER A 51 3.16 -9.79 5.94
N LYS A 52 3.03 -8.48 6.21
CA LYS A 52 3.67 -7.45 5.40
C LYS A 52 5.17 -7.68 5.41
N LEU A 53 5.80 -7.65 4.24
CA LEU A 53 7.25 -7.80 4.16
C LEU A 53 7.91 -6.54 4.73
N SER A 54 8.89 -6.74 5.62
CA SER A 54 9.82 -5.66 5.95
C SER A 54 10.75 -5.37 4.77
N PRO A 55 11.23 -4.13 4.60
CA PRO A 55 12.21 -3.79 3.56
C PRO A 55 13.48 -4.67 3.60
N SER A 56 13.87 -5.09 4.80
CA SER A 56 15.00 -6.00 5.01
C SER A 56 14.75 -7.42 4.49
N LEU A 57 13.49 -7.88 4.47
CA LEU A 57 13.11 -9.18 3.93
C LEU A 57 12.95 -9.12 2.41
N GLN A 58 12.40 -8.03 1.87
CA GLN A 58 12.32 -7.79 0.42
C GLN A 58 13.72 -7.85 -0.23
N SER A 59 14.66 -7.11 0.34
CA SER A 59 16.06 -7.09 -0.12
C SER A 59 16.74 -8.47 -0.02
N LYS A 60 16.50 -9.22 1.07
CA LYS A 60 17.03 -10.58 1.23
C LYS A 60 16.47 -11.58 0.22
N LEU A 61 15.21 -11.42 -0.16
CA LEU A 61 14.54 -12.30 -1.13
C LEU A 61 14.81 -11.89 -2.59
N LYS A 62 15.53 -10.78 -2.83
CA LYS A 62 15.81 -10.23 -4.17
C LYS A 62 14.54 -10.05 -5.01
N ILE A 63 13.42 -9.76 -4.35
CA ILE A 63 12.15 -9.47 -5.01
C ILE A 63 12.17 -7.98 -5.34
N ASP A 64 12.26 -7.66 -6.62
CA ASP A 64 12.45 -6.29 -7.14
C ASP A 64 11.13 -5.63 -7.54
N THR A 65 9.98 -6.25 -7.23
CA THR A 65 8.68 -5.83 -7.77
C THR A 65 7.63 -5.62 -6.69
N ASP A 66 6.77 -4.63 -6.93
CA ASP A 66 5.57 -4.28 -6.16
C ASP A 66 4.47 -5.37 -6.23
N HIS A 67 4.83 -6.61 -6.54
CA HIS A 67 3.94 -7.74 -6.81
C HIS A 67 3.73 -8.58 -5.55
N PHE A 68 3.31 -7.93 -4.45
CA PHE A 68 3.15 -8.57 -3.16
C PHE A 68 1.73 -8.47 -2.60
N TYR A 69 1.20 -9.58 -2.11
CA TYR A 69 -0.15 -9.68 -1.55
C TYR A 69 -0.17 -10.36 -0.17
N LEU A 70 -1.09 -9.92 0.69
CA LEU A 70 -1.30 -10.53 2.00
C LEU A 70 -2.22 -11.75 1.89
N LYS A 71 -1.92 -12.79 2.67
CA LYS A 71 -2.86 -13.90 2.86
C LYS A 71 -4.01 -13.46 3.78
N PRO A 72 -5.24 -13.91 3.53
CA PRO A 72 -5.69 -14.64 2.34
C PRO A 72 -5.80 -13.72 1.12
N ILE A 73 -5.42 -14.23 -0.06
CA ILE A 73 -5.58 -13.48 -1.33
C ILE A 73 -7.08 -13.34 -1.59
N LYS A 74 -7.54 -12.11 -1.87
CA LYS A 74 -8.95 -11.85 -2.22
C LYS A 74 -9.17 -12.02 -3.73
N GLU A 75 -10.44 -12.14 -4.13
CA GLU A 75 -10.80 -12.25 -5.54
C GLU A 75 -10.37 -11.02 -6.36
N ASP A 76 -10.54 -9.82 -5.79
CA ASP A 76 -10.11 -8.57 -6.41
C ASP A 76 -8.59 -8.52 -6.67
N ASP A 77 -7.81 -9.07 -5.74
CA ASP A 77 -6.35 -9.21 -5.86
C ASP A 77 -5.95 -10.17 -6.99
N LEU A 78 -6.74 -11.22 -7.23
CA LEU A 78 -6.50 -12.15 -8.35
C LEU A 78 -6.88 -11.52 -9.68
N GLU A 79 -7.97 -10.73 -9.72
CA GLU A 79 -8.39 -10.04 -10.93
C GLU A 79 -7.35 -9.02 -11.42
N SER A 80 -6.71 -8.30 -10.50
CA SER A 80 -5.65 -7.33 -10.83
C SER A 80 -4.44 -8.04 -11.43
N MET A 81 -4.02 -9.17 -10.86
CA MET A 81 -2.93 -10.00 -11.38
C MET A 81 -3.22 -10.49 -12.81
N ILE A 82 -4.41 -11.08 -13.04
CA ILE A 82 -4.77 -11.71 -14.33
C ILE A 82 -4.86 -10.71 -15.48
N LYS A 83 -5.27 -9.47 -15.21
CA LYS A 83 -5.43 -8.45 -16.25
C LYS A 83 -4.09 -7.98 -16.83
N GLY A 84 -2.94 -8.53 -16.40
CA GLY A 84 -1.61 -8.27 -16.97
C GLY A 84 -1.27 -6.79 -16.96
N THR A 85 -1.92 -6.05 -16.07
CA THR A 85 -1.60 -4.67 -15.81
C THR A 85 -0.47 -4.79 -14.81
N SER A 86 0.80 -4.71 -15.28
CA SER A 86 1.87 -4.17 -14.46
C SER A 86 1.22 -3.06 -13.66
N VAL A 87 1.39 -3.04 -12.35
CA VAL A 87 0.84 -2.00 -11.49
C VAL A 87 1.19 -0.64 -12.12
N LYS A 88 0.33 -0.16 -13.03
CA LYS A 88 0.02 1.23 -13.13
C LYS A 88 -0.49 1.45 -11.74
N GLU A 89 0.22 2.28 -11.02
CA GLU A 89 -0.33 3.12 -9.98
C GLU A 89 -1.77 3.54 -10.37
N ASN A 90 -2.74 2.66 -10.11
CA ASN A 90 -4.09 2.99 -9.74
C ASN A 90 -4.10 2.66 -8.26
N ASP A 91 -3.42 3.56 -7.59
CA ASP A 91 -3.15 3.66 -6.17
C ASP A 91 -4.36 4.25 -5.46
N SER A 92 -5.56 3.80 -5.81
CA SER A 92 -6.72 4.17 -5.03
C SER A 92 -6.78 3.24 -3.83
N SER A 93 -5.88 3.49 -2.86
CA SER A 93 -5.91 2.91 -1.53
C SER A 93 -7.05 3.45 -0.67
N LEU A 94 -7.89 4.31 -1.26
CA LEU A 94 -9.06 4.96 -0.67
C LEU A 94 -10.26 4.01 -0.60
N ASP A 95 -10.52 3.49 0.60
CA ASP A 95 -11.78 2.85 0.95
C ASP A 95 -12.75 3.86 1.56
N LEU A 96 -13.61 4.46 0.73
CA LEU A 96 -14.59 5.45 1.17
C LEU A 96 -15.82 4.84 1.85
N SER A 97 -15.87 3.53 2.10
CA SER A 97 -17.03 2.88 2.72
C SER A 97 -17.40 3.52 4.06
N TYR A 98 -16.40 3.90 4.87
CA TYR A 98 -16.66 4.60 6.14
C TYR A 98 -17.24 6.01 5.94
N LEU A 99 -16.75 6.73 4.93
CA LEU A 99 -17.28 8.04 4.58
C LEU A 99 -18.71 7.94 4.05
N ASP A 100 -19.01 6.90 3.27
CA ASP A 100 -20.35 6.61 2.74
C ASP A 100 -21.34 6.27 3.86
N GLU A 101 -20.93 5.41 4.80
CA GLU A 101 -21.71 5.11 6.00
C GLU A 101 -21.95 6.36 6.86
N LEU A 102 -20.92 7.20 7.03
CA LEU A 102 -21.03 8.44 7.80
C LEU A 102 -21.94 9.47 7.12
N SER A 103 -22.00 9.45 5.79
CA SER A 103 -22.83 10.36 5.00
C SER A 103 -24.29 9.90 4.91
N ASP A 104 -24.60 8.64 5.22
CA ASP A 104 -25.95 8.06 5.17
C ASP A 104 -26.70 8.35 3.84
N GLY A 105 -25.95 8.34 2.72
CA GLY A 105 -26.46 8.65 1.38
C GLY A 105 -26.62 10.14 1.05
N ASP A 106 -26.22 11.06 1.93
CA ASP A 106 -26.18 12.51 1.66
C ASP A 106 -24.91 12.88 0.88
N GLU A 107 -25.04 12.95 -0.44
CA GLU A 107 -23.95 13.32 -1.36
C GLU A 107 -23.43 14.75 -1.18
N ASP A 108 -24.26 15.69 -0.69
CA ASP A 108 -23.81 17.06 -0.44
C ASP A 108 -22.96 17.13 0.82
N PHE A 109 -23.34 16.39 1.86
CA PHE A 109 -22.52 16.20 3.05
C PHE A 109 -21.17 15.55 2.72
N LYS A 110 -21.17 14.47 1.93
CA LYS A 110 -19.95 13.81 1.46
C LYS A 110 -19.03 14.77 0.72
N ARG A 111 -19.56 15.55 -0.23
CA ARG A 111 -18.79 16.58 -0.95
C ARG A 111 -18.19 17.63 -0.02
N GLU A 112 -18.93 18.06 1.00
CA GLU A 112 -18.41 19.04 1.97
C GLU A 112 -17.28 18.44 2.81
N MET A 113 -17.40 17.19 3.24
CA MET A 113 -16.31 16.48 3.93
C MET A 113 -15.05 16.38 3.07
N VAL A 114 -15.19 16.04 1.79
CA VAL A 114 -14.06 16.01 0.85
C VAL A 114 -13.41 17.39 0.74
N LYS A 115 -14.19 18.47 0.60
CA LYS A 115 -13.63 19.83 0.55
C LYS A 115 -12.87 20.21 1.82
N VAL A 116 -13.36 19.80 2.99
CA VAL A 116 -12.66 20.01 4.26
C VAL A 116 -11.32 19.27 4.26
N PHE A 117 -11.29 18.03 3.78
CA PHE A 117 -10.05 17.27 3.63
C PHE A 117 -9.06 17.97 2.70
N LEU A 118 -9.50 18.37 1.50
CA LEU A 118 -8.68 19.04 0.49
C LEU A 118 -8.11 20.38 0.98
N LYS A 119 -8.83 21.06 1.88
CA LYS A 119 -8.36 22.31 2.49
C LYS A 119 -7.35 22.08 3.60
N GLU A 120 -7.64 21.16 4.52
CA GLU A 120 -6.88 21.07 5.76
C GLU A 120 -5.66 20.14 5.70
N VAL A 121 -5.69 19.10 4.86
CA VAL A 121 -4.58 18.14 4.76
C VAL A 121 -3.30 18.79 4.24
N PRO A 122 -3.33 19.63 3.18
CA PRO A 122 -2.13 20.33 2.72
C PRO A 122 -1.50 21.20 3.81
N ASP A 123 -2.30 21.98 4.54
CA ASP A 123 -1.83 22.82 5.64
C ASP A 123 -1.17 21.99 6.75
N GLN A 124 -1.74 20.82 7.08
CA GLN A 124 -1.17 19.91 8.07
C GLN A 124 0.12 19.25 7.60
N ILE A 125 0.26 18.95 6.30
CA ILE A 125 1.51 18.44 5.73
C ILE A 125 2.60 19.49 5.86
N ASP A 126 2.33 20.75 5.54
CA ASP A 126 3.30 21.82 5.67
C ASP A 126 3.76 21.99 7.12
N VAL A 127 2.82 21.96 8.08
CA VAL A 127 3.12 21.97 9.51
C VAL A 127 3.98 20.77 9.93
N LEU A 128 3.69 19.58 9.40
CA LEU A 128 4.46 18.36 9.70
C LEU A 128 5.90 18.48 9.19
N LEU A 129 6.07 18.91 7.93
CA LEU A 129 7.39 19.06 7.32
C LEU A 129 8.24 20.11 8.04
N ASP A 130 7.64 21.21 8.45
CA ASP A 130 8.34 22.25 9.21
C ASP A 130 8.70 21.76 10.63
N ALA A 131 7.82 20.98 11.27
CA ALA A 131 8.12 20.34 12.55
C ALA A 131 9.26 19.32 12.45
N VAL A 132 9.30 18.52 11.38
CA VAL A 132 10.40 17.58 11.08
C VAL A 132 11.71 18.35 10.90
N LYS A 133 11.72 19.39 10.07
CA LYS A 133 12.91 20.22 9.84
C LYS A 133 13.49 20.81 11.12
N ASN A 134 12.62 21.19 12.06
CA ASN A 134 13.02 21.75 13.36
C ASN A 134 13.19 20.69 14.47
N GLN A 135 13.00 19.40 14.14
CA GLN A 135 13.01 18.27 15.09
C GLN A 135 12.08 18.48 16.31
N ASP A 136 10.93 19.13 16.09
CA ASP A 136 9.92 19.32 17.12
C ASP A 136 9.07 18.05 17.26
N PHE A 137 9.59 17.08 18.00
CA PHE A 137 8.97 15.76 18.20
C PHE A 137 7.54 15.83 18.73
N LYS A 138 7.25 16.82 19.58
CA LYS A 138 5.91 17.00 20.13
C LYS A 138 4.96 17.41 19.01
N LYS A 139 5.35 18.41 18.22
CA LYS A 139 4.54 18.90 17.10
C LYS A 139 4.39 17.85 15.99
N ILE A 140 5.43 17.06 15.71
CA ILE A 140 5.37 15.93 14.79
C ILE A 140 4.30 14.93 15.25
N ALA A 141 4.36 14.46 16.49
CA ALA A 141 3.40 13.50 17.02
C ALA A 141 1.95 14.03 17.00
N GLU A 142 1.74 15.27 17.42
CA GLU A 142 0.42 15.91 17.39
C GLU A 142 -0.14 16.04 15.97
N THR A 143 0.71 16.40 15.01
CA THR A 143 0.29 16.61 13.61
C THR A 143 0.00 15.27 12.93
N ILE A 144 0.82 14.24 13.16
CA ILE A 144 0.57 12.89 12.64
C ILE A 144 -0.71 12.30 13.24
N HIS A 145 -0.96 12.51 14.53
CA HIS A 145 -2.20 12.05 15.16
C HIS A 145 -3.46 12.62 14.48
N ALA A 146 -3.43 13.93 14.18
CA ALA A 146 -4.54 14.59 13.50
C ALA A 146 -4.70 14.09 12.05
N LEU A 147 -3.60 13.89 11.33
CA LEU A 147 -3.62 13.31 9.98
C LEU A 147 -4.16 11.87 10.00
N ARG A 148 -3.83 11.07 11.01
CA ARG A 148 -4.30 9.68 11.13
C ARG A 148 -5.83 9.57 11.21
N THR A 149 -6.48 10.50 11.90
CA THR A 149 -7.95 10.55 11.89
C THR A 149 -8.48 10.69 10.47
N LYS A 150 -7.88 11.57 9.66
CA LYS A 150 -8.28 11.78 8.26
C LYS A 150 -7.97 10.56 7.40
N ILE A 151 -6.79 9.96 7.58
CA ILE A 151 -6.39 8.71 6.92
C ILE A 151 -7.45 7.63 7.14
N ARG A 152 -7.92 7.44 8.39
CA ARG A 152 -8.94 6.43 8.71
C ARG A 152 -10.32 6.81 8.18
N THR A 153 -10.73 8.07 8.31
CA THR A 153 -12.04 8.54 7.85
C THR A 153 -12.20 8.43 6.34
N PHE A 154 -11.14 8.72 5.58
CA PHE A 154 -11.12 8.62 4.12
C PHE A 154 -10.55 7.28 3.64
N GLY A 155 -10.33 6.34 4.56
CA GLY A 155 -9.89 4.97 4.27
C GLY A 155 -8.60 4.87 3.48
N ILE A 156 -7.59 5.70 3.73
CA ILE A 156 -6.27 5.62 3.07
C ILE A 156 -5.44 4.50 3.70
N LEU A 157 -5.82 3.25 3.41
CA LEU A 157 -5.31 2.09 4.14
C LEU A 157 -3.81 1.84 3.93
N SER A 158 -3.22 2.35 2.84
CA SER A 158 -1.80 2.17 2.52
C SER A 158 -0.88 2.73 3.61
N ILE A 159 -1.32 3.79 4.33
CA ILE A 159 -0.48 4.55 5.26
C ILE A 159 -0.96 4.58 6.72
N ASP A 160 -2.07 3.91 7.09
CA ASP A 160 -2.59 3.96 8.47
C ASP A 160 -1.57 3.43 9.49
N GLU A 161 -1.05 2.22 9.28
CA GLU A 161 -0.06 1.60 10.16
C GLU A 161 1.26 2.40 10.21
N LEU A 162 1.68 2.94 9.06
CA LEU A 162 2.86 3.81 9.00
C LEU A 162 2.66 5.06 9.86
N SER A 163 1.50 5.72 9.74
CA SER A 163 1.19 6.91 10.52
C SER A 163 1.20 6.63 12.03
N GLU A 164 0.67 5.48 12.46
CA GLU A 164 0.70 5.06 13.86
C GLU A 164 2.12 4.82 14.38
N ASN A 165 2.96 4.14 13.59
CA ASN A 165 4.35 3.89 13.93
C ASN A 165 5.16 5.20 14.01
N LEU A 166 4.95 6.14 13.08
CA LEU A 166 5.61 7.44 13.09
C LEU A 166 5.18 8.28 14.30
N GLU A 167 3.89 8.28 14.64
CA GLU A 167 3.36 8.94 15.84
C GLU A 167 4.02 8.39 17.10
N TYR A 168 4.05 7.07 17.25
CA TYR A 168 4.68 6.39 18.39
C TYR A 168 6.18 6.69 18.48
N THR A 169 6.87 6.63 17.36
CA THR A 169 8.31 6.90 17.26
C THR A 169 8.62 8.34 17.67
N ALA A 170 7.83 9.32 17.21
CA ALA A 170 7.97 10.71 17.62
C ALA A 170 7.70 10.92 19.12
N LYS A 171 6.66 10.26 19.68
CA LYS A 171 6.32 10.35 21.11
C LYS A 171 7.41 9.77 22.02
N THR A 172 7.93 8.62 21.66
CA THR A 172 8.92 7.88 22.47
C THR A 172 10.36 8.30 22.20
N LYS A 173 10.59 9.01 21.09
CA LYS A 173 11.90 9.36 20.56
C LYS A 173 12.79 8.14 20.29
N SER A 174 12.16 6.99 20.00
CA SER A 174 12.84 5.73 19.72
C SER A 174 13.12 5.59 18.23
N PHE A 175 14.17 6.25 17.75
CA PHE A 175 14.54 6.25 16.33
C PHE A 175 15.64 5.23 16.03
N ASP A 176 15.48 4.46 14.95
CA ASP A 176 16.59 3.71 14.34
C ASP A 176 17.61 4.67 13.72
N SER A 177 17.11 5.62 12.92
CA SER A 177 17.87 6.66 12.24
C SER A 177 16.94 7.81 11.87
N TRP A 178 17.39 9.05 12.05
CA TRP A 178 16.61 10.24 11.70
C TRP A 178 16.33 10.31 10.19
N THR A 179 17.31 9.97 9.35
CA THR A 179 17.13 9.96 7.89
C THR A 179 16.07 8.96 7.44
N LYS A 180 15.97 7.80 8.11
CA LYS A 180 14.91 6.83 7.82
C LYS A 180 13.54 7.40 8.17
N PHE A 181 13.42 8.00 9.34
CA PHE A 181 12.19 8.66 9.79
C PHE A 181 11.76 9.79 8.84
N GLU A 182 12.70 10.63 8.38
CA GLU A 182 12.44 11.68 7.39
C GLU A 182 11.91 11.10 6.06
N SER A 183 12.52 10.02 5.56
CA SER A 183 12.04 9.34 4.35
C SER A 183 10.64 8.75 4.52
N GLU A 184 10.36 8.13 5.66
CA GLU A 184 9.03 7.57 5.98
C GLU A 184 7.96 8.67 6.10
N VAL A 185 8.28 9.82 6.71
CA VAL A 185 7.41 11.00 6.69
C VAL A 185 7.23 11.51 5.26
N GLY A 186 8.31 11.55 4.46
CA GLY A 186 8.24 11.93 3.04
C GLY A 186 7.22 11.08 2.28
N TYR A 187 7.30 9.76 2.43
CA TYR A 187 6.35 8.82 1.84
C TYR A 187 4.91 9.04 2.36
N LEU A 188 4.72 9.19 3.67
CA LEU A 188 3.40 9.53 4.25
C LEU A 188 2.78 10.77 3.56
N THR A 189 3.58 11.82 3.36
CA THR A 189 3.10 13.07 2.75
C THR A 189 2.84 12.96 1.26
N SER A 190 3.57 12.13 0.51
CA SER A 190 3.30 11.91 -0.92
C SER A 190 1.98 11.17 -1.12
N GLU A 191 1.73 10.13 -0.32
CA GLU A 191 0.50 9.33 -0.35
C GLU A 191 -0.74 10.18 -0.02
N LEU A 192 -0.63 11.06 1.00
CA LEU A 192 -1.71 12.00 1.33
C LEU A 192 -2.00 12.99 0.21
N LYS A 193 -0.97 13.51 -0.48
CA LYS A 193 -1.14 14.42 -1.63
C LYS A 193 -1.77 13.72 -2.82
N LYS A 194 -1.40 12.46 -3.05
CA LYS A 194 -2.00 11.63 -4.09
C LYS A 194 -3.48 11.37 -3.81
N SER A 195 -3.79 10.95 -2.59
CA SER A 195 -5.16 10.77 -2.10
C SER A 195 -5.99 12.05 -2.24
N ALA A 196 -5.42 13.23 -1.93
CA ALA A 196 -6.08 14.51 -2.15
C ALA A 196 -6.39 14.75 -3.63
N THR A 197 -5.46 14.45 -4.53
CA THR A 197 -5.67 14.59 -5.99
C THR A 197 -6.77 13.64 -6.48
N GLU A 198 -6.81 12.41 -5.96
CA GLU A 198 -7.86 11.44 -6.30
C GLU A 198 -9.24 11.90 -5.81
N LEU A 199 -9.34 12.37 -4.57
CA LEU A 199 -10.58 12.90 -4.00
C LEU A 199 -11.07 14.15 -4.75
N GLU A 200 -10.17 15.03 -5.20
CA GLU A 200 -10.51 16.21 -6.00
C GLU A 200 -11.11 15.80 -7.37
N ASN A 201 -10.62 14.72 -7.98
CA ASN A 201 -11.15 14.20 -9.24
C ASN A 201 -12.52 13.50 -9.10
N MET A 202 -12.94 13.18 -7.88
CA MET A 202 -14.22 12.51 -7.60
C MET A 202 -15.41 13.47 -7.42
N ILE A 203 -15.16 14.77 -7.26
CA ILE A 203 -16.19 15.78 -6.92
C ILE A 203 -16.55 16.74 -8.05
#